data_AF-A0A317ING0-F1
#
_entry.id   AF-A0A317ING0-F1
#
_cell.length_a   1.000
_cell.length_b   1.000
_cell.length_c   1.000
_cell.angle_alpha   90.00
_cell.angle_beta   90.00
_cell.angle_gamma   90.00
#
_symmetry.space_group_name_H-M   'P 1'
#
loop_
_entity.id
_entity.type
_entity.pdbx_description
1 polymer ?
#
loop_
_entity_poly.entity_id
_entity_poly.type
_entity_poly.pdbx_seq_one_letter_code
_entity_poly.pdbx_strand_id
1 'polypeptide(L)'
;MATAINDINSMGRFIPVDEARALTARFRAEKEIILKPEYEKMDLLPICESFSRDNIEALLGFDGCVGIRVYLGMDDKLQVRIILTAFDESFQDILPDVQSTVAKSSVASQTNGGTVEDGARCPDICPNPPL
;
A
#
# COMPACT_ATOMS: atom_id res chain seq x y z
N MET A 1 20.16 18.54 0.08
CA MET A 1 18.96 19.13 -0.53
C MET A 1 18.26 18.03 -1.28
N ALA A 2 17.10 17.58 -0.79
CA ALA A 2 16.29 16.61 -1.53
C ALA A 2 15.57 17.36 -2.65
N THR A 3 15.82 16.96 -3.90
CA THR A 3 15.07 17.45 -5.05
C THR A 3 13.65 16.89 -4.91
N ALA A 4 12.71 17.73 -4.47
CA ALA A 4 11.31 17.38 -4.46
C ALA A 4 10.87 17.11 -5.90
N ILE A 5 10.27 15.95 -6.12
CA ILE A 5 9.70 15.54 -7.40
C ILE A 5 8.41 16.36 -7.56
N ASN A 6 8.53 17.58 -8.11
CA ASN A 6 7.44 18.57 -8.15
C ASN A 6 6.44 18.37 -9.30
N ASP A 7 6.46 17.23 -10.01
CA ASP A 7 5.54 16.98 -11.12
C ASP A 7 4.79 15.66 -10.92
N ILE A 8 3.54 15.76 -10.47
CA ILE A 8 2.60 14.65 -10.32
C ILE A 8 2.41 13.90 -11.65
N ASN A 9 2.52 14.59 -12.80
CA ASN A 9 2.37 13.97 -14.12
C ASN A 9 3.55 13.05 -14.50
N SER A 10 4.64 13.09 -13.74
CA SER A 10 5.80 12.20 -13.89
C SER A 10 5.79 11.02 -12.91
N MET A 11 4.78 10.93 -12.02
CA MET A 11 4.72 9.90 -10.99
C MET A 11 4.31 8.54 -11.57
N GLY A 12 5.33 7.75 -11.89
CA GLY A 12 5.17 6.38 -12.36
C GLY A 12 4.97 6.27 -13.87
N ARG A 13 5.13 5.05 -14.37
CA ARG A 13 4.84 4.70 -15.76
C ARG A 13 4.23 3.30 -15.79
N PHE A 14 3.43 3.02 -16.81
CA PHE A 14 3.10 1.64 -17.13
C PHE A 14 4.39 0.90 -17.54
N ILE A 15 4.61 -0.26 -16.94
CA ILE A 15 5.71 -1.16 -17.28
C ILE A 15 5.16 -2.36 -18.07
N PRO A 16 5.92 -2.96 -19.00
CA PRO A 16 5.56 -4.22 -19.63
C PRO A 16 5.37 -5.33 -18.60
N VAL A 17 4.45 -6.26 -18.86
CA VAL A 17 4.15 -7.38 -17.95
C VAL A 17 5.39 -8.24 -17.66
N ASP A 18 6.29 -8.40 -18.64
CA ASP A 18 7.50 -9.19 -18.45
C ASP A 18 8.53 -8.49 -17.54
N GLU A 19 8.57 -7.15 -17.55
CA GLU A 19 9.35 -6.36 -16.59
C GLU A 19 8.77 -6.55 -15.18
N ALA A 20 7.45 -6.47 -15.02
CA ALA A 20 6.78 -6.71 -13.74
C ALA A 20 7.06 -8.13 -13.21
N ARG A 21 6.95 -9.16 -14.07
CA ARG A 21 7.26 -10.56 -13.71
C ARG A 21 8.71 -10.75 -13.27
N ALA A 22 9.66 -10.11 -13.95
CA ALA A 22 11.07 -10.20 -13.56
C ALA A 22 11.32 -9.58 -12.18
N LEU A 23 10.67 -8.45 -11.87
CA LEU A 23 10.77 -7.78 -10.58
C LEU A 23 10.20 -8.65 -9.45
N THR A 24 8.99 -9.17 -9.61
CA THR A 24 8.33 -10.00 -8.58
C THR A 24 9.01 -11.36 -8.40
N ALA A 25 9.47 -11.99 -9.48
CA ALA A 25 10.24 -13.23 -9.39
C ALA A 25 11.54 -13.07 -8.61
N ARG A 26 12.27 -11.97 -8.83
CA ARG A 26 13.49 -11.67 -8.05
C ARG A 26 13.15 -11.45 -6.58
N PHE A 27 12.13 -10.67 -6.28
CA PHE A 27 11.73 -10.45 -4.89
C PHE A 27 11.39 -11.78 -4.19
N ARG A 28 10.59 -12.64 -4.81
CA ARG A 28 10.26 -13.97 -4.25
C ARG A 28 11.51 -14.83 -3.96
N ALA A 29 12.51 -14.79 -4.84
CA ALA A 29 13.74 -15.56 -4.67
C ALA A 29 14.66 -14.99 -3.57
N GLU A 30 14.70 -13.66 -3.42
CA GLU A 30 15.69 -12.97 -2.58
C GLU A 30 15.13 -12.46 -1.24
N LYS A 31 13.81 -12.43 -1.04
CA LYS A 31 13.19 -11.78 0.13
C LYS A 31 13.67 -12.30 1.49
N GLU A 32 14.03 -13.58 1.58
CA GLU A 32 14.55 -14.16 2.81
C GLU A 32 16.04 -13.84 3.01
N ILE A 33 16.81 -13.69 1.92
CA ILE A 33 18.26 -13.44 1.95
C ILE A 33 18.56 -12.04 2.51
N ILE A 34 17.64 -11.09 2.33
CA ILE A 34 17.78 -9.72 2.84
C ILE A 34 17.39 -9.58 4.32
N LEU A 35 16.86 -10.64 4.95
CA LEU A 35 16.53 -10.65 6.37
C LEU A 35 17.75 -11.01 7.20
N LYS A 36 17.74 -10.66 8.49
CA LYS A 36 18.71 -11.24 9.42
C LYS A 36 18.40 -12.74 9.60
N PRO A 37 19.40 -13.58 9.87
CA PRO A 37 19.19 -15.02 10.01
C PRO A 37 18.11 -15.42 11.01
N GLU A 38 17.94 -14.67 12.11
CA GLU A 38 16.92 -14.93 13.12
C GLU A 38 15.48 -14.66 12.67
N TYR A 39 15.28 -13.99 11.53
CA TYR A 39 13.97 -13.62 10.99
C TYR A 39 13.63 -14.36 9.68
N GLU A 40 14.56 -15.14 9.14
CA GLU A 40 14.33 -15.93 7.93
C GLU A 40 13.21 -16.96 8.13
N LYS A 41 12.43 -17.19 7.07
CA LYS A 41 11.35 -18.19 6.99
C LYS A 41 10.22 -17.97 7.99
N MET A 42 10.12 -16.77 8.58
CA MET A 42 9.01 -16.37 9.44
C MET A 42 7.85 -15.71 8.68
N ASP A 43 7.91 -15.68 7.34
CA ASP A 43 6.93 -15.04 6.46
C ASP A 43 6.64 -13.55 6.81
N LEU A 44 7.70 -12.81 7.12
CA LEU A 44 7.57 -11.40 7.51
C LEU A 44 7.26 -10.52 6.31
N LEU A 45 7.83 -10.83 5.13
CA LEU A 45 7.68 -10.02 3.92
C LEU A 45 6.58 -10.61 2.99
N PRO A 46 5.44 -9.91 2.80
CA PRO A 46 4.38 -10.36 1.91
C PRO A 46 4.83 -10.33 0.45
N ILE A 47 4.37 -11.28 -0.36
CA ILE A 47 4.58 -11.28 -1.82
C ILE A 47 3.71 -10.21 -2.48
N CYS A 48 2.46 -10.11 -2.03
CA CYS A 48 1.46 -9.19 -2.56
C CYS A 48 0.38 -8.92 -1.49
N GLU A 49 -0.32 -7.80 -1.63
CA GLU A 49 -1.61 -7.55 -0.97
C GLU A 49 -2.63 -7.08 -2.00
N SER A 50 -3.87 -7.56 -1.86
CA SER A 50 -4.99 -7.17 -2.73
C SER A 50 -5.93 -6.24 -1.97
N PHE A 51 -6.37 -5.17 -2.64
CA PHE A 51 -7.33 -4.21 -2.10
C PHE A 51 -8.61 -4.24 -2.93
N SER A 52 -9.75 -4.00 -2.28
CA SER A 52 -11.02 -3.92 -3.00
C SER A 52 -11.06 -2.67 -3.87
N ARG A 53 -11.77 -2.77 -5.00
CA ARG A 53 -12.05 -1.62 -5.86
C ARG A 53 -12.72 -0.49 -5.09
N ASP A 54 -13.75 -0.81 -4.31
CA ASP A 54 -14.54 0.17 -3.56
C ASP A 54 -13.68 0.97 -2.56
N ASN A 55 -12.70 0.34 -1.91
CA ASN A 55 -11.80 1.04 -0.99
C ASN A 55 -10.82 1.95 -1.73
N ILE A 56 -10.32 1.52 -2.89
CA ILE A 56 -9.46 2.36 -3.75
C ILE A 56 -10.25 3.56 -4.27
N GLU A 57 -11.47 3.34 -4.77
CA GLU A 57 -12.34 4.41 -5.26
C GLU A 57 -12.71 5.39 -4.13
N ALA A 58 -12.94 4.89 -2.90
CA ALA A 58 -13.18 5.75 -1.74
C ALA A 58 -11.98 6.65 -1.40
N LEU A 59 -10.75 6.13 -1.44
CA LEU A 59 -9.53 6.93 -1.24
C LEU A 59 -9.38 8.01 -2.32
N LEU A 60 -9.60 7.62 -3.59
CA LEU A 60 -9.52 8.54 -4.73
C LEU A 60 -10.65 9.59 -4.72
N GLY A 61 -11.73 9.34 -3.99
CA GLY A 61 -12.87 10.24 -3.86
C GLY A 61 -12.68 11.37 -2.84
N PHE A 62 -11.60 11.38 -2.06
CA PHE A 62 -11.34 12.47 -1.11
C PHE A 62 -11.06 13.79 -1.81
N ASP A 63 -11.60 14.89 -1.26
CA ASP A 63 -11.38 16.23 -1.81
C ASP A 63 -9.90 16.60 -1.77
N GLY A 64 -9.41 17.15 -2.89
CA GLY A 64 -7.99 17.45 -3.08
C GLY A 64 -7.07 16.24 -3.32
N CYS A 65 -7.61 15.01 -3.41
CA CYS A 65 -6.80 13.83 -3.71
C CYS A 65 -6.24 13.86 -5.14
N VAL A 66 -4.92 13.73 -5.27
CA VAL A 66 -4.22 13.63 -6.57
C VAL A 66 -3.54 12.29 -6.80
N GLY A 67 -3.54 11.40 -5.80
CA GLY A 67 -2.99 10.06 -5.94
C GLY A 67 -2.99 9.27 -4.64
N ILE A 68 -2.46 8.05 -4.74
CA ILE A 68 -2.30 7.13 -3.61
C ILE A 68 -0.81 7.01 -3.28
N ARG A 69 -0.50 7.15 -2.01
CA ARG A 69 0.78 6.84 -1.39
C ARG A 69 0.70 5.45 -0.75
N VAL A 70 1.77 4.68 -0.89
CA VAL A 70 1.90 3.35 -0.30
C VAL A 70 2.92 3.41 0.83
N TYR A 71 2.51 3.03 2.03
CA TYR A 71 3.38 2.85 3.19
C TYR A 71 3.56 1.37 3.51
N LEU A 72 4.71 1.05 4.08
CA LEU A 72 4.97 -0.25 4.71
C LEU A 72 4.80 -0.09 6.22
N GLY A 73 3.82 -0.77 6.78
CA GLY A 73 3.63 -0.95 8.22
C GLY A 73 4.15 -2.30 8.68
N MET A 74 4.06 -2.55 9.97
CA MET A 74 4.40 -3.83 10.59
C MET A 74 3.40 -4.11 11.71
N ASP A 75 2.85 -5.32 11.74
CA ASP A 75 1.93 -5.72 12.80
C ASP A 75 2.65 -6.31 14.02
N ASP A 76 1.88 -6.70 15.05
CA ASP A 76 2.40 -7.27 16.30
C ASP A 76 3.14 -8.61 16.11
N LYS A 77 3.02 -9.25 14.93
CA LYS A 77 3.72 -10.49 14.56
C LYS A 77 4.96 -10.22 13.70
N LEU A 78 5.36 -8.95 13.56
CA LEU A 78 6.45 -8.49 12.70
C LEU A 78 6.17 -8.67 11.20
N GLN A 79 4.92 -8.98 10.83
CA GLN A 79 4.55 -9.10 9.43
C GLN A 79 4.40 -7.71 8.82
N VAL A 80 5.12 -7.48 7.72
CA VAL A 80 4.99 -6.24 6.96
C VAL A 80 3.59 -6.18 6.36
N ARG A 81 2.97 -5.00 6.45
CA ARG A 81 1.64 -4.67 5.94
C ARG A 81 1.70 -3.52 4.95
N ILE A 82 0.89 -3.56 3.91
CA ILE A 82 0.78 -2.46 2.94
C ILE A 82 -0.37 -1.54 3.37
N ILE A 83 -0.11 -0.24 3.45
CA ILE A 83 -1.11 0.79 3.82
C ILE A 83 -1.24 1.77 2.66
N LEU A 84 -2.47 1.98 2.19
CA LEU A 84 -2.79 2.95 1.14
C LEU A 84 -3.33 4.24 1.75
N THR A 85 -2.80 5.38 1.34
CA THR A 85 -3.19 6.70 1.83
C THR A 85 -3.35 7.66 0.67
N ALA A 86 -4.44 8.42 0.61
CA ALA A 86 -4.57 9.50 -0.38
C ALA A 86 -3.62 10.66 -0.04
N PHE A 87 -3.10 11.36 -1.05
CA PHE A 87 -2.29 12.57 -0.86
C PHE A 87 -2.73 13.71 -1.78
N ASP A 88 -2.41 14.95 -1.38
CA ASP A 88 -2.80 16.19 -2.07
C ASP A 88 -1.70 16.77 -2.99
N GLU A 89 -1.98 17.89 -3.68
CA GLU A 89 -1.02 18.57 -4.55
C GLU A 89 0.26 19.06 -3.84
N SER A 90 0.19 19.24 -2.52
CA SER A 90 1.34 19.57 -1.68
C SER A 90 2.12 18.33 -1.21
N PHE A 91 1.78 17.15 -1.74
CA PHE A 91 2.31 15.85 -1.33
C PHE A 91 2.04 15.51 0.14
N GLN A 92 1.06 16.15 0.77
CA GLN A 92 0.65 15.85 2.13
C GLN A 92 -0.43 14.76 2.14
N ASP A 93 -0.38 13.89 3.15
CA ASP A 93 -1.39 12.85 3.31
C ASP A 93 -2.72 13.47 3.72
N ILE A 94 -3.81 13.05 3.07
CA ILE A 94 -5.16 13.49 3.37
C ILE A 94 -5.71 12.61 4.50
N LEU A 95 -5.51 13.06 5.73
CA LEU A 95 -5.89 12.33 6.94
C LEU A 95 -7.24 12.80 7.48
N PRO A 96 -8.01 11.93 8.16
CA PRO A 96 -9.22 12.34 8.86
C PRO A 96 -8.85 13.28 10.00
N ASP A 97 -9.63 14.35 10.15
CA ASP A 97 -9.45 15.29 11.25
C ASP A 97 -9.66 14.55 12.58
N VAL A 98 -8.62 14.52 13.42
CA VAL A 98 -8.50 13.61 14.59
C VAL A 98 -9.60 13.85 15.65
N GLN A 99 -10.39 14.91 15.52
CA GLN A 99 -11.51 15.22 16.40
C GLN A 99 -12.80 14.40 16.18
N SER A 100 -12.88 13.56 15.14
CA SER A 100 -14.11 12.83 14.80
C SER A 100 -14.13 11.35 15.21
N THR A 101 -13.22 10.90 16.08
CA THR A 101 -13.04 9.47 16.43
C THR A 101 -14.03 8.92 17.47
N VAL A 102 -15.28 9.41 17.47
CA VAL A 102 -16.39 8.70 18.11
C VAL A 102 -17.53 8.57 17.12
N ALA A 103 -17.75 7.33 16.67
CA ALA A 103 -18.97 6.79 16.05
C ALA A 103 -18.91 6.49 14.54
N LYS A 104 -19.01 5.17 14.29
CA LYS A 104 -19.86 4.48 13.30
C LYS A 104 -19.18 3.88 12.07
N SER A 105 -19.00 2.57 12.16
CA SER A 105 -19.56 1.63 11.19
C SER A 105 -20.90 2.14 10.64
N SER A 106 -20.89 2.61 9.40
CA SER A 106 -21.95 2.52 8.39
C SER A 106 -21.76 3.65 7.40
N VAL A 107 -21.49 3.27 6.14
CA VAL A 107 -21.69 4.04 4.90
C VAL A 107 -22.39 5.39 5.12
N ALA A 108 -21.64 6.48 5.31
CA ALA A 108 -22.16 7.84 5.21
C ALA A 108 -21.01 8.88 5.14
N SER A 109 -20.98 9.60 4.02
CA SER A 109 -20.30 10.90 3.79
C SER A 109 -18.78 10.92 3.90
N GLN A 110 -18.10 10.50 2.81
CA GLN A 110 -16.64 10.51 2.64
C GLN A 110 -16.09 11.93 2.35
N THR A 111 -16.29 12.89 3.26
CA THR A 111 -15.71 14.24 3.11
C THR A 111 -14.46 14.47 3.94
N ASN A 112 -14.07 13.53 4.81
CA ASN A 112 -12.90 13.67 5.67
C ASN A 112 -12.00 12.45 5.46
N GLY A 113 -10.70 12.68 5.22
CA GLY A 113 -9.71 11.72 4.73
C GLY A 113 -9.57 10.39 5.46
N GLY A 114 -8.64 9.56 5.03
CA GLY A 114 -8.55 8.18 5.50
C GLY A 114 -7.37 7.40 4.94
N THR A 115 -7.05 6.30 5.61
CA THR A 115 -6.10 5.29 5.16
C THR A 115 -6.82 3.96 5.04
N VAL A 116 -6.42 3.13 4.08
CA VAL A 116 -6.89 1.76 3.95
C VAL A 116 -5.74 0.83 4.29
N GLU A 117 -5.94 0.06 5.35
CA GLU A 117 -5.14 -1.10 5.77
C GLU A 117 -6.08 -2.32 5.74
N ASP A 118 -5.55 -3.54 5.88
CA ASP A 118 -6.29 -4.80 5.73
C ASP A 118 -6.50 -5.28 4.27
N GLY A 119 -5.49 -5.08 3.43
CA GLY A 119 -5.39 -5.81 2.16
C GLY A 119 -5.26 -7.31 2.39
N ALA A 120 -5.87 -8.11 1.51
CA ALA A 120 -5.74 -9.56 1.56
C ALA A 120 -4.33 -9.96 1.10
N ARG A 121 -3.47 -10.39 2.05
CA ARG A 121 -2.15 -10.96 1.74
C ARG A 121 -2.30 -12.18 0.85
N CYS A 122 -1.39 -12.29 -0.14
CA CYS A 122 -1.14 -13.55 -0.82
C CYS A 122 -0.86 -14.66 0.21
N PRO A 123 -1.52 -15.82 0.16
CA PRO A 123 -1.25 -16.91 1.09
C PRO A 123 0.15 -17.49 0.86
N ASP A 124 0.79 -17.97 1.94
CA ASP A 124 2.16 -18.49 1.95
C ASP A 124 2.36 -19.64 0.96
N ILE A 125 1.32 -20.46 0.79
CA ILE A 125 1.27 -21.51 -0.24
C ILE A 125 0.24 -21.08 -1.29
N CYS A 126 0.75 -20.52 -2.38
CA CYS A 126 -0.05 -20.20 -3.54
C CYS A 126 0.37 -21.13 -4.70
N PRO A 127 -0.49 -22.05 -5.17
CA PRO A 127 -0.15 -22.96 -6.27
C PRO A 127 0.06 -22.22 -7.60
N ASN A 128 -0.43 -20.99 -7.70
CA ASN A 128 -0.25 -20.13 -8.86
C ASN A 128 -0.07 -18.68 -8.38
N PRO A 129 1.15 -18.31 -7.92
CA PRO A 129 1.37 -16.98 -7.35
C PRO A 129 1.06 -15.92 -8.41
N PRO A 130 0.33 -14.84 -8.05
CA PRO A 130 0.05 -13.76 -8.98
C PRO A 130 1.38 -13.09 -9.40
N LEU A 131 1.48 -12.78 -10.70
CA LEU A 131 2.62 -12.17 -11.41
C LEU A 131 4.00 -12.64 -10.96
#